data_AF-A0A9Q8PIC8-F1
#
_entry.id   AF-A0A9Q8PIC8-F1
#
_cell.length_a   1.000
_cell.length_b   1.000
_cell.length_c   1.000
_cell.angle_alpha   90.00
_cell.angle_beta   90.00
_cell.angle_gamma   90.00
#
_symmetry.space_group_name_H-M   'P 1'
#
loop_
_entity.id
_entity.type
_entity.pdbx_description
1 polymer ?
#
loop_
_entity_poly.entity_id
_entity_poly.type
_entity_poly.pdbx_seq_one_letter_code
_entity_poly.pdbx_strand_id
1 'polypeptide(L)'
;MPTIDDYVRELPAPSQFVSAGSSCSICYEPFTDAVQLPCRGEHIFCRGCIQEWLEDANTCPLDRELLIEYDDENPEDDGAGGNDIQDSNESESLALPLDLAAMCRTLIIEIALKVAFCRGVHSLTERGNLATRMHTALDSIGDKTEPTAFNLSSLMVSIEGLVDVAVAVKTAVDLVEEAPSDHVGYQRIGVELTVVKGMIATIAETIVPTELGERNTHDG
;
A
#
# COMPACT_ATOMS: atom_id res chain seq x y z
N MET A 1 -27.14 13.00 14.31
CA MET A 1 -26.14 12.15 13.64
C MET A 1 -25.64 11.12 14.64
N PRO A 2 -25.40 9.86 14.24
CA PRO A 2 -24.75 8.88 15.11
C PRO A 2 -23.37 9.41 15.52
N THR A 3 -22.98 9.20 16.78
CA THR A 3 -21.65 9.55 17.25
C THR A 3 -20.61 8.55 16.71
N ILE A 4 -19.32 8.89 16.75
CA ILE A 4 -18.23 7.95 16.40
C ILE A 4 -18.36 6.67 17.24
N ASP A 5 -18.71 6.79 18.52
CA ASP A 5 -18.94 5.64 19.41
C ASP A 5 -20.08 4.73 18.93
N ASP A 6 -21.19 5.33 18.50
CA ASP A 6 -22.33 4.60 17.93
C ASP A 6 -21.93 3.87 16.64
N TYR A 7 -21.25 4.57 15.73
CA TYR A 7 -20.77 3.99 14.47
C TYR A 7 -19.85 2.79 14.72
N VAL A 8 -18.85 2.97 15.59
CA VAL A 8 -17.91 1.90 15.92
C VAL A 8 -18.64 0.73 16.56
N ARG A 9 -19.61 0.96 17.48
CA ARG A 9 -20.44 -0.08 18.11
C ARG A 9 -21.19 -0.96 17.12
N GLU A 10 -21.63 -0.41 16.00
CA GLU A 10 -22.38 -1.14 14.98
C GLU A 10 -21.49 -1.97 14.04
N LEU A 11 -20.17 -1.76 14.06
CA LEU A 11 -19.25 -2.53 13.22
C LEU A 11 -19.24 -4.01 13.59
N PRO A 12 -19.34 -4.91 12.59
CA PRO A 12 -19.35 -6.34 12.82
C PRO A 12 -17.97 -6.85 13.24
N ALA A 13 -17.97 -7.96 13.99
CA ALA A 13 -16.76 -8.73 14.20
C ALA A 13 -16.31 -9.39 12.88
N PRO A 14 -15.00 -9.48 12.62
CA PRO A 14 -14.50 -10.10 11.40
C PRO A 14 -14.86 -11.59 11.36
N SER A 15 -15.46 -12.01 10.24
CA SER A 15 -15.77 -13.42 10.01
C SER A 15 -14.51 -14.24 9.67
N GLN A 16 -13.48 -13.60 9.12
CA GLN A 16 -12.20 -14.20 8.77
C GLN A 16 -11.06 -13.17 8.88
N PHE A 17 -9.87 -13.60 9.28
CA PHE A 17 -8.67 -12.74 9.39
C PHE A 17 -7.69 -12.91 8.22
N VAL A 18 -8.10 -13.61 7.15
CA VAL A 18 -7.18 -14.14 6.13
C VAL A 18 -6.44 -13.05 5.37
N SER A 19 -7.08 -11.89 5.14
CA SER A 19 -6.52 -10.77 4.39
C SER A 19 -5.87 -9.67 5.26
N ALA A 20 -6.22 -9.56 6.55
CA ALA A 20 -5.71 -8.50 7.43
C ALA A 20 -4.46 -8.89 8.25
N GLY A 21 -4.02 -10.15 8.20
CA GLY A 21 -2.94 -10.66 9.04
C GLY A 21 -3.38 -11.00 10.47
N SER A 22 -2.43 -11.22 11.38
CA SER A 22 -2.69 -11.67 12.77
C SER A 22 -2.61 -10.56 13.83
N SER A 23 -2.41 -9.30 13.43
CA SER A 23 -2.18 -8.16 14.33
C SER A 23 -2.81 -6.88 13.79
N CYS A 24 -3.26 -6.00 14.68
CA CYS A 24 -3.80 -4.70 14.30
C CYS A 24 -2.71 -3.77 13.76
N SER A 25 -2.94 -3.09 12.65
CA SER A 25 -1.96 -2.17 12.04
C SER A 25 -1.83 -0.82 12.74
N ILE A 26 -2.70 -0.51 13.71
CA ILE A 26 -2.62 0.71 14.53
C ILE A 26 -1.75 0.47 15.77
N CYS A 27 -2.08 -0.55 16.57
CA CYS A 27 -1.33 -0.85 17.81
C CYS A 27 -0.21 -1.88 17.65
N TYR A 28 -0.17 -2.62 16.54
CA TYR A 28 0.78 -3.70 16.25
C TYR A 28 0.73 -4.88 17.24
N GLU A 29 -0.36 -5.02 17.98
CA GLU A 29 -0.63 -6.12 18.90
C GLU A 29 -1.69 -7.08 18.32
N PRO A 30 -1.84 -8.30 18.87
CA PRO A 30 -2.96 -9.17 18.54
C PRO A 30 -4.30 -8.45 18.71
N PHE A 31 -5.25 -8.73 17.83
CA PHE A 31 -6.52 -8.03 17.85
C PHE A 31 -7.25 -8.19 19.19
N THR A 32 -7.58 -7.06 19.80
CA THR A 32 -8.43 -6.98 20.99
C THR A 32 -9.75 -6.34 20.58
N ASP A 33 -10.84 -7.10 20.73
CA ASP A 33 -12.18 -6.72 20.25
C ASP A 33 -12.16 -6.27 18.78
N ALA A 34 -11.82 -7.21 17.89
CA ALA A 34 -11.62 -6.94 16.48
C ALA A 34 -12.93 -6.49 15.80
N VAL A 35 -12.85 -5.45 14.98
CA VAL A 35 -13.94 -4.97 14.14
C VAL A 35 -13.51 -4.91 12.69
N GLN A 36 -14.46 -5.21 11.80
CA GLN A 36 -14.27 -5.18 10.35
C GLN A 36 -14.95 -3.94 9.78
N LEU A 37 -14.19 -3.13 9.05
CA LEU A 37 -14.73 -1.96 8.37
C LEU A 37 -15.47 -2.35 7.09
N PRO A 38 -16.49 -1.57 6.68
CA PRO A 38 -17.23 -1.81 5.46
C PRO A 38 -16.41 -1.49 4.20
N CYS A 39 -15.35 -0.68 4.31
CA CYS A 39 -14.46 -0.35 3.20
C CYS A 39 -13.80 -1.62 2.66
N ARG A 40 -14.13 -1.94 1.41
CA ARG A 40 -13.74 -3.15 0.67
C ARG A 40 -14.00 -4.48 1.39
N GLY A 41 -14.68 -4.46 2.54
CA GLY A 41 -15.03 -5.61 3.35
C GLY A 41 -13.85 -6.40 3.90
N GLU A 42 -12.65 -5.83 4.06
CA GLU A 42 -11.45 -6.61 4.45
C GLU A 42 -10.57 -5.97 5.55
N HIS A 43 -10.75 -4.69 5.85
CA HIS A 43 -9.89 -4.01 6.82
C HIS A 43 -10.33 -4.26 8.27
N ILE A 44 -9.39 -4.78 9.08
CA ILE A 44 -9.65 -5.20 10.46
C ILE A 44 -8.75 -4.44 11.43
N PHE A 45 -9.34 -3.94 12.52
CA PHE A 45 -8.64 -3.22 13.58
C PHE A 45 -9.18 -3.60 14.96
N CYS A 46 -8.45 -3.27 16.02
CA CYS A 46 -9.03 -3.26 17.36
C CYS A 46 -10.10 -2.17 17.44
N ARG A 47 -11.23 -2.45 18.08
CA ARG A 47 -12.34 -1.49 18.25
C ARG A 47 -11.87 -0.16 18.84
N GLY A 48 -11.09 -0.21 19.92
CA GLY A 48 -10.54 1.00 20.55
C GLY A 48 -9.59 1.77 19.63
N CYS A 49 -8.75 1.07 18.85
CA CYS A 49 -7.81 1.72 17.95
C CYS A 49 -8.49 2.46 16.81
N ILE A 50 -9.52 1.86 16.20
CA ILE A 50 -10.25 2.55 15.13
C ILE A 50 -11.14 3.67 15.67
N GLN A 51 -11.63 3.54 16.91
CA GLN A 51 -12.36 4.62 17.58
C GLN A 51 -11.47 5.84 17.80
N GLU A 52 -10.26 5.65 18.36
CA GLU A 52 -9.29 6.75 18.55
C GLU A 52 -8.91 7.40 17.21
N TRP A 53 -8.68 6.61 16.17
CA TRP A 53 -8.40 7.16 14.84
C TRP A 53 -9.55 8.03 14.30
N LEU A 54 -10.79 7.60 14.56
CA LEU A 54 -11.98 8.28 14.04
C LEU A 54 -12.29 9.61 14.75
N GLU A 55 -11.60 9.91 15.87
CA GLU A 55 -11.69 11.21 16.54
C GLU A 55 -10.99 12.32 15.74
N ASP A 56 -9.89 11.99 15.05
CA ASP A 56 -9.08 12.94 14.28
C ASP A 56 -9.30 12.84 12.76
N ALA A 57 -9.81 11.70 12.26
CA ALA A 57 -10.03 11.44 10.84
C ALA A 57 -11.37 10.73 10.61
N ASN A 58 -11.93 10.80 9.41
CA ASN A 58 -13.18 10.08 9.07
C ASN A 58 -12.97 9.03 7.97
N THR A 59 -11.73 8.60 7.78
CA THR A 59 -11.34 7.68 6.72
C THR A 59 -10.67 6.44 7.29
N CYS A 60 -10.67 5.35 6.53
CA CYS A 60 -9.97 4.13 6.90
C CYS A 60 -8.43 4.33 6.89
N PRO A 61 -7.69 3.83 7.89
CA PRO A 61 -6.24 3.97 7.95
C PRO A 61 -5.46 3.31 6.79
N LEU A 62 -6.06 2.33 6.11
CA LEU A 62 -5.37 1.53 5.09
C LEU A 62 -5.65 2.01 3.65
N ASP A 63 -6.90 2.29 3.30
CA ASP A 63 -7.30 2.68 1.95
C ASP A 63 -7.79 4.13 1.84
N ARG A 64 -7.92 4.84 2.96
CA ARG A 64 -8.46 6.20 3.06
C ARG A 64 -9.88 6.34 2.52
N GLU A 65 -10.63 5.25 2.39
CA GLU A 65 -12.05 5.34 2.06
C GLU A 65 -12.81 6.02 3.20
N LEU A 66 -13.77 6.88 2.83
CA LEU A 66 -14.59 7.63 3.77
C LEU A 66 -15.53 6.68 4.52
N LEU A 67 -15.47 6.73 5.85
CA LEU A 67 -16.25 5.87 6.75
C LEU A 67 -17.43 6.62 7.37
N ILE A 68 -17.24 7.92 7.65
CA ILE A 68 -18.25 8.79 8.25
C ILE A 68 -18.34 10.08 7.44
N GLU A 69 -19.53 10.36 6.91
CA GLU A 69 -19.87 11.64 6.31
C GLU A 69 -20.34 12.60 7.41
N TYR A 70 -19.64 13.72 7.56
CA TYR A 70 -20.13 14.84 8.36
C TYR A 70 -20.83 15.80 7.40
N ASP A 71 -22.12 16.07 7.61
CA ASP A 71 -22.79 17.19 6.96
C ASP A 71 -22.16 18.46 7.51
N ASP A 72 -21.31 19.09 6.70
CA ASP A 72 -20.69 20.37 7.00
C ASP A 72 -21.76 21.48 6.86
N GLU A 73 -22.67 21.56 7.82
CA GLU A 73 -23.49 22.75 8.01
C GLU A 73 -22.64 23.83 8.69
N ASN A 74 -21.72 24.43 7.96
CA ASN A 74 -21.18 25.74 8.32
C ASN A 74 -21.43 26.73 7.16
N PRO A 75 -22.41 27.63 7.29
CA PRO A 75 -22.65 28.67 6.30
C PRO A 75 -21.56 29.74 6.37
N GLU A 76 -21.35 30.42 5.24
CA GLU A 76 -20.61 31.68 5.04
C GLU A 76 -19.14 31.56 4.53
N ASP A 77 -19.00 31.40 3.20
CA ASP A 77 -18.05 32.22 2.43
C ASP A 77 -18.65 32.57 1.06
N ASP A 78 -19.04 33.83 0.91
CA ASP A 78 -19.53 34.47 -0.30
C ASP A 78 -18.41 34.58 -1.36
N GLY A 79 -18.53 33.87 -2.49
CA GLY A 79 -17.53 33.99 -3.55
C GLY A 79 -17.87 33.33 -4.87
N ALA A 80 -18.86 33.89 -5.58
CA ALA A 80 -19.32 33.48 -6.91
C ALA A 80 -18.23 33.31 -7.98
N GLY A 81 -18.38 32.26 -8.82
CA GLY A 81 -17.61 32.12 -10.06
C GLY A 81 -17.96 30.85 -10.83
N GLY A 82 -19.16 30.78 -11.38
CA GLY A 82 -19.62 29.64 -12.17
C GLY A 82 -18.99 29.53 -13.56
N ASN A 83 -18.94 28.29 -14.04
CA ASN A 83 -19.01 27.94 -15.45
C ASN A 83 -19.58 26.52 -15.60
N ASP A 84 -20.87 26.46 -15.94
CA ASP A 84 -21.53 25.30 -16.54
C ASP A 84 -20.99 25.01 -17.95
N ILE A 85 -21.30 23.79 -18.42
CA ILE A 85 -21.20 23.18 -19.76
C ILE A 85 -20.05 22.15 -19.84
N GLN A 86 -20.27 20.85 -20.05
CA GLN A 86 -21.49 20.09 -20.30
C GLN A 86 -21.25 18.59 -20.02
N ASP A 87 -22.33 17.96 -19.60
CA ASP A 87 -22.69 16.56 -19.78
C ASP A 87 -22.14 15.89 -21.06
N SER A 88 -21.58 14.70 -20.88
CA SER A 88 -21.76 13.62 -21.86
C SER A 88 -21.84 12.28 -21.13
N ASN A 89 -23.08 11.92 -20.83
CA ASN A 89 -23.70 10.60 -20.84
C ASN A 89 -22.78 9.37 -21.07
N GLU A 90 -22.73 8.49 -20.07
CA GLU A 90 -22.83 7.02 -20.13
C GLU A 90 -22.67 6.32 -21.49
N SER A 91 -21.67 5.44 -21.59
CA SER A 91 -21.77 4.19 -22.36
C SER A 91 -20.74 3.17 -21.87
N GLU A 92 -21.25 2.17 -21.16
CA GLU A 92 -20.98 0.74 -21.32
C GLU A 92 -19.56 0.27 -21.71
N SER A 93 -18.94 -0.45 -20.77
CA SER A 93 -18.34 -1.77 -21.00
C SER A 93 -17.34 -1.93 -22.15
N LEU A 94 -16.08 -1.59 -21.89
CA LEU A 94 -14.90 -2.36 -22.36
C LEU A 94 -13.83 -2.30 -21.25
N ALA A 95 -13.87 -3.27 -20.34
CA ALA A 95 -12.88 -3.41 -19.28
C ALA A 95 -11.54 -3.92 -19.83
N LEU A 96 -10.52 -3.04 -19.86
CA LEU A 96 -9.08 -3.33 -19.81
C LEU A 96 -8.32 -2.02 -19.49
N PRO A 97 -7.19 -2.11 -18.78
CA PRO A 97 -7.03 -1.83 -17.37
C PRO A 97 -7.08 -0.32 -17.03
N LEU A 98 -7.86 0.01 -15.99
CA LEU A 98 -7.85 1.30 -15.33
C LEU A 98 -6.45 1.55 -14.72
N ASP A 99 -5.65 2.28 -15.50
CA ASP A 99 -4.45 3.05 -15.17
C ASP A 99 -3.28 2.29 -14.49
N LEU A 100 -2.50 1.57 -15.29
CA LEU A 100 -1.21 0.99 -14.89
C LEU A 100 -0.28 2.03 -14.22
N ALA A 101 -0.37 3.31 -14.56
CA ALA A 101 0.38 4.35 -13.86
C ALA A 101 -0.19 4.63 -12.46
N ALA A 102 -1.51 4.57 -12.25
CA ALA A 102 -2.13 4.64 -10.92
C ALA A 102 -1.78 3.42 -10.06
N MET A 103 -1.73 2.23 -10.65
CA MET A 103 -1.25 1.02 -9.98
C MET A 103 0.22 1.18 -9.57
N CYS A 104 1.09 1.62 -10.48
CA CYS A 104 2.49 1.90 -10.17
C CYS A 104 2.61 2.96 -9.05
N ARG A 105 1.87 4.07 -9.12
CA ARG A 105 1.87 5.14 -8.10
C ARG A 105 1.56 4.61 -6.71
N THR A 106 0.47 3.87 -6.58
CA THR A 106 0.01 3.32 -5.29
C THR A 106 1.02 2.33 -4.72
N LEU A 107 1.58 1.48 -5.58
CA LEU A 107 2.56 0.47 -5.18
C LEU A 107 3.90 1.08 -4.76
N ILE A 108 4.38 2.14 -5.42
CA ILE A 108 5.62 2.81 -5.02
C ILE A 108 5.49 3.41 -3.62
N ILE A 109 4.36 4.04 -3.32
CA ILE A 109 4.07 4.60 -2.00
C ILE A 109 4.09 3.49 -0.94
N GLU A 110 3.44 2.36 -1.24
CA GLU A 110 3.36 1.24 -0.30
C GLU A 110 4.72 0.55 -0.10
N ILE A 111 5.52 0.39 -1.16
CA ILE A 111 6.91 -0.10 -1.06
C ILE A 111 7.76 0.87 -0.23
N ALA A 112 7.65 2.18 -0.47
CA ALA A 112 8.41 3.18 0.28
C ALA A 112 8.07 3.17 1.78
N LEU A 113 6.79 3.01 2.14
CA LEU A 113 6.35 2.88 3.53
C LEU A 113 6.93 1.63 4.21
N LYS A 114 6.88 0.47 3.53
CA LYS A 114 7.45 -0.77 4.05
C LYS A 114 8.97 -0.69 4.22
N VAL A 115 9.67 -0.04 3.29
CA VAL A 115 11.12 0.18 3.37
C VAL A 115 11.48 1.15 4.50
N ALA A 116 10.71 2.23 4.68
CA ALA A 116 10.88 3.14 5.81
C ALA A 116 10.69 2.41 7.15
N PHE A 117 9.72 1.51 7.24
CA PHE A 117 9.55 0.64 8.40
C PHE A 117 10.77 -0.26 8.64
N CYS A 118 11.29 -0.93 7.61
CA CYS A 118 12.52 -1.74 7.71
C CYS A 118 13.72 -0.92 8.21
N ARG A 119 13.85 0.35 7.79
CA ARG A 119 14.90 1.27 8.26
C ARG A 119 14.73 1.66 9.73
N GLY A 120 13.49 1.72 10.21
CA GLY A 120 13.13 2.02 11.61
C GLY A 120 13.34 0.87 12.60
N VAL A 121 13.72 -0.33 12.14
CA VAL A 121 13.95 -1.48 13.03
C VAL A 121 15.23 -1.25 13.86
N HIS A 122 15.06 -0.70 15.07
CA HIS A 122 16.14 -0.46 16.04
C HIS A 122 16.90 -1.74 16.46
N SER A 123 16.36 -2.93 16.21
CA SER A 123 17.04 -4.20 16.47
C SER A 123 18.26 -4.44 15.57
N LEU A 124 18.42 -3.72 14.46
CA LEU A 124 19.63 -3.79 13.61
C LEU A 124 20.81 -2.99 14.16
N THR A 125 20.70 -2.40 15.35
CA THR A 125 21.75 -1.57 15.97
C THR A 125 23.01 -2.35 16.38
N GLU A 126 23.02 -3.68 16.23
CA GLU A 126 24.23 -4.49 16.38
C GLU A 126 25.28 -4.08 15.34
N ARG A 127 26.41 -3.52 15.79
CA ARG A 127 27.52 -3.11 14.94
C ARG A 127 28.13 -4.35 14.26
N GLY A 128 27.74 -4.61 13.02
CA GLY A 128 28.26 -5.70 12.19
C GLY A 128 28.24 -5.36 10.71
N ASN A 129 29.13 -6.00 9.94
CA ASN A 129 29.24 -5.82 8.49
C ASN A 129 27.89 -6.08 7.78
N LEU A 130 27.15 -7.09 8.25
CA LEU A 130 25.82 -7.43 7.71
C LEU A 130 24.79 -6.33 7.94
N ALA A 131 24.76 -5.72 9.13
CA ALA A 131 23.84 -4.63 9.43
C ALA A 131 24.13 -3.40 8.56
N THR A 132 25.41 -3.07 8.34
CA THR A 132 25.81 -1.98 7.42
C THR A 132 25.37 -2.25 5.98
N ARG A 133 25.60 -3.48 5.49
CA ARG A 133 25.17 -3.89 4.14
C ARG A 133 23.65 -3.83 4.02
N MET A 134 22.92 -4.28 5.04
CA MET A 134 21.46 -4.24 5.08
C MET A 134 20.94 -2.80 5.04
N HIS A 135 21.46 -1.91 5.89
CA HIS A 135 21.08 -0.48 5.86
C HIS A 135 21.38 0.16 4.50
N THR A 136 22.52 -0.15 3.90
CA THR A 136 22.87 0.35 2.55
C THR A 136 21.88 -0.16 1.49
N ALA A 137 21.46 -1.42 1.57
CA ALA A 137 20.48 -1.99 0.66
C ALA A 137 19.11 -1.33 0.84
N LEU A 138 18.65 -1.14 2.08
CA LEU A 138 17.39 -0.47 2.40
C LEU A 138 17.38 1.01 1.98
N ASP A 139 18.50 1.72 2.17
CA ASP A 139 18.66 3.10 1.69
C ASP A 139 18.56 3.16 0.16
N SER A 140 19.26 2.27 -0.55
CA SER A 140 19.21 2.19 -2.02
C SER A 140 17.81 1.90 -2.57
N ILE A 141 17.02 1.08 -1.87
CA ILE A 141 15.61 0.85 -2.23
C ILE A 141 14.81 2.13 -1.96
N GLY A 142 14.96 2.72 -0.78
CA GLY A 142 14.28 3.95 -0.36
C GLY A 142 14.46 5.07 -1.38
N ASP A 143 15.70 5.35 -1.78
CA ASP A 143 16.05 6.41 -2.74
C ASP A 143 15.39 6.19 -4.12
N LYS A 144 15.23 4.93 -4.55
CA LYS A 144 14.59 4.57 -5.83
C LYS A 144 13.07 4.62 -5.78
N THR A 145 12.51 4.43 -4.59
CA THR A 145 11.06 4.45 -4.36
C THR A 145 10.55 5.80 -3.86
N GLU A 146 11.43 6.80 -3.73
CA GLU A 146 11.04 8.12 -3.30
C GLU A 146 10.07 8.73 -4.34
N PRO A 147 8.88 9.20 -3.94
CA PRO A 147 7.85 9.70 -4.88
C PRO A 147 8.34 10.83 -5.79
N THR A 148 9.32 11.61 -5.33
CA THR A 148 9.98 12.68 -6.09
C THR A 148 11.07 12.17 -7.05
N ALA A 149 11.69 11.04 -6.76
CA ALA A 149 12.71 10.41 -7.60
C ALA A 149 12.10 9.49 -8.66
N PHE A 150 10.94 8.90 -8.38
CA PHE A 150 10.28 7.99 -9.29
C PHE A 150 9.54 8.74 -10.41
N ASN A 151 10.04 8.63 -11.64
CA ASN A 151 9.45 9.34 -12.77
C ASN A 151 8.18 8.63 -13.28
N LEU A 152 7.03 9.24 -12.98
CA LEU A 152 5.70 8.79 -13.42
C LEU A 152 5.25 9.44 -14.73
N SER A 153 6.06 10.33 -15.31
CA SER A 153 5.73 11.01 -16.57
C SER A 153 5.90 10.11 -17.80
N SER A 154 6.62 8.99 -17.66
CA SER A 154 6.79 7.98 -18.69
C SER A 154 6.67 6.58 -18.09
N LEU A 155 5.73 5.79 -18.63
CA LEU A 155 5.52 4.41 -18.20
C LEU A 155 6.77 3.54 -18.38
N MET A 156 7.53 3.72 -19.47
CA MET A 156 8.77 2.96 -19.67
C MET A 156 9.82 3.26 -18.60
N VAL A 157 9.98 4.53 -18.21
CA VAL A 157 10.92 4.93 -17.15
C VAL A 157 10.45 4.39 -15.79
N SER A 158 9.14 4.37 -15.54
CA SER A 158 8.56 3.73 -14.36
C SER A 158 8.86 2.22 -14.32
N ILE A 159 8.75 1.53 -15.46
CA ILE A 159 9.04 0.09 -15.54
C ILE A 159 10.52 -0.19 -15.29
N GLU A 160 11.43 0.58 -15.90
CA GLU A 160 12.87 0.46 -15.64
C GLU A 160 13.20 0.70 -14.16
N GLY A 161 12.60 1.73 -13.56
CA GLY A 161 12.74 2.00 -12.12
C GLY A 161 12.25 0.85 -11.23
N LEU A 162 11.14 0.19 -11.58
CA LEU A 162 10.65 -0.98 -10.86
C LEU A 162 11.59 -2.19 -10.99
N VAL A 163 12.22 -2.38 -12.14
CA VAL A 163 13.23 -3.44 -12.33
C VAL A 163 14.44 -3.18 -11.42
N ASP A 164 14.91 -1.94 -11.33
CA ASP A 164 16.01 -1.57 -10.43
C ASP A 164 15.65 -1.78 -8.96
N VAL A 165 14.42 -1.43 -8.57
CA VAL A 165 13.89 -1.71 -7.23
C VAL A 165 13.83 -3.22 -6.97
N ALA A 166 13.41 -4.03 -7.95
CA ALA A 166 13.36 -5.48 -7.83
C ALA A 166 14.75 -6.09 -7.55
N VAL A 167 15.78 -5.60 -8.25
CA VAL A 167 17.18 -6.04 -8.04
C VAL A 167 17.67 -5.65 -6.65
N ALA A 168 17.36 -4.43 -6.19
CA ALA A 168 17.74 -3.97 -4.87
C ALA A 168 17.04 -4.76 -3.74
N VAL A 169 15.74 -5.04 -3.90
CA VAL A 169 14.96 -5.89 -2.98
C VAL A 169 15.52 -7.31 -2.93
N LYS A 170 15.85 -7.90 -4.08
CA LYS A 170 16.49 -9.23 -4.12
C LYS A 170 17.81 -9.25 -3.33
N THR A 171 18.65 -8.24 -3.54
CA THR A 171 19.92 -8.09 -2.81
C THR A 171 19.67 -8.03 -1.29
N ALA A 172 18.65 -7.29 -0.86
CA ALA A 172 18.30 -7.21 0.56
C ALA A 172 17.76 -8.54 1.12
N VAL A 173 16.99 -9.30 0.35
CA VAL A 173 16.53 -10.64 0.73
C VAL A 173 17.71 -11.60 0.91
N ASP A 174 18.66 -11.61 -0.03
CA ASP A 174 19.86 -12.45 0.06
C ASP A 174 20.67 -12.13 1.34
N LEU A 175 20.71 -10.84 1.75
CA LEU A 175 21.33 -10.44 3.03
C LEU A 175 20.57 -10.93 4.26
N VAL A 176 19.24 -11.06 4.21
CA VAL A 176 18.46 -11.64 5.32
C VAL A 176 18.81 -13.12 5.49
N GLU A 177 19.08 -13.85 4.41
CA GLU A 177 19.47 -15.26 4.47
C GLU A 177 20.86 -15.49 5.10
N GLU A 178 21.75 -14.48 5.03
CA GLU A 178 23.03 -14.49 5.73
C GLU A 178 22.90 -14.29 7.25
N ALA A 179 21.74 -13.84 7.74
CA ALA A 179 21.53 -13.48 9.14
C ALA A 179 21.24 -14.70 10.05
N PRO A 180 21.53 -14.61 11.36
CA PRO A 180 21.14 -15.64 12.32
C PRO A 180 19.62 -15.85 12.30
N SER A 181 19.20 -17.11 12.22
CA SER A 181 17.79 -17.48 12.08
C SER A 181 16.94 -17.11 13.29
N ASP A 182 17.53 -16.82 14.44
CA ASP A 182 16.88 -16.41 15.69
C ASP A 182 16.83 -14.89 15.89
N HIS A 183 17.46 -14.12 15.00
CA HIS A 183 17.52 -12.66 15.11
C HIS A 183 16.21 -12.01 14.62
N VAL A 184 15.34 -11.64 15.57
CA VAL A 184 14.01 -11.07 15.34
C VAL A 184 14.01 -9.88 14.37
N GLY A 185 15.02 -9.00 14.41
CA GLY A 185 15.14 -7.87 13.48
C GLY A 185 15.21 -8.28 12.00
N TYR A 186 16.12 -9.21 11.64
CA TYR A 186 16.26 -9.70 10.28
C TYR A 186 15.04 -10.52 9.83
N GLN A 187 14.44 -11.31 10.73
CA GLN A 187 13.19 -12.02 10.42
C GLN A 187 12.07 -11.05 10.01
N ARG A 188 11.87 -9.98 10.78
CA ARG A 188 10.85 -8.94 10.48
C ARG A 188 11.11 -8.27 9.14
N ILE A 189 12.36 -7.90 8.87
CA ILE A 189 12.75 -7.30 7.58
C ILE A 189 12.53 -8.28 6.43
N GLY A 190 12.85 -9.56 6.62
CA GLY A 190 12.61 -10.61 5.63
C GLY A 190 11.14 -10.77 5.24
N VAL A 191 10.23 -10.70 6.21
CA VAL A 191 8.77 -10.73 5.95
C VAL A 191 8.36 -9.56 5.07
N GLU A 192 8.74 -8.33 5.44
CA GLU A 192 8.39 -7.14 4.66
C GLU A 192 9.00 -7.15 3.25
N LEU A 193 10.28 -7.54 3.11
CA LEU A 193 10.93 -7.65 1.80
C LEU A 193 10.28 -8.73 0.91
N THR A 194 9.75 -9.80 1.51
CA THR A 194 9.01 -10.84 0.78
C THR A 194 7.69 -10.29 0.25
N VAL A 195 6.97 -9.48 1.04
CA VAL A 195 5.76 -8.78 0.60
C VAL A 195 6.08 -7.83 -0.54
N VAL A 196 7.11 -6.99 -0.39
CA VAL A 196 7.57 -6.06 -1.44
C VAL A 196 7.92 -6.80 -2.73
N LYS A 197 8.61 -7.94 -2.64
CA LYS A 197 8.92 -8.79 -3.80
C LYS A 197 7.67 -9.30 -4.51
N GLY A 198 6.63 -9.69 -3.75
CA GLY A 198 5.34 -10.11 -4.29
C GLY A 198 4.63 -8.97 -5.04
N MET A 199 4.59 -7.78 -4.43
CA MET A 199 4.00 -6.58 -5.05
C MET A 199 4.64 -6.25 -6.40
N ILE A 200 5.97 -6.32 -6.48
CA ILE A 200 6.71 -6.07 -7.73
C ILE A 200 6.42 -7.15 -8.79
N ALA A 201 6.30 -8.43 -8.37
CA ALA A 201 5.99 -9.53 -9.28
C ALA A 201 4.61 -9.38 -9.93
N THR A 202 3.59 -8.94 -9.16
CA THR A 202 2.24 -8.67 -9.69
C THR A 202 2.26 -7.62 -10.81
N ILE A 203 3.10 -6.59 -10.70
CA ILE A 203 3.25 -5.58 -11.76
C ILE A 203 3.93 -6.18 -12.99
N ALA A 204 5.01 -6.94 -12.80
CA ALA A 204 5.71 -7.60 -13.90
C ALA A 204 4.76 -8.52 -14.70
N GLU A 205 3.92 -9.29 -14.00
CA GLU A 205 2.87 -10.13 -14.59
C GLU A 205 1.74 -9.34 -15.24
N THR A 206 1.57 -8.05 -14.92
CA THR A 206 0.58 -7.16 -15.54
C THR A 206 1.14 -6.46 -16.79
N ILE A 207 2.45 -6.26 -16.87
CA ILE A 207 3.15 -5.66 -18.04
C ILE A 207 3.38 -6.71 -19.14
N VAL A 208 3.83 -7.91 -18.76
CA VAL A 208 4.19 -9.02 -19.67
C VAL A 208 3.04 -9.56 -20.55
N PRO A 209 1.74 -9.55 -20.17
CA PRO A 209 0.65 -10.05 -21.01
C PRO A 209 0.45 -9.25 -22.31
N THR A 210 1.03 -8.05 -22.40
CA THR A 210 0.82 -7.13 -23.53
C THR A 210 1.65 -7.48 -24.78
N GLU A 211 2.65 -8.37 -24.67
CA GLU A 211 3.56 -8.75 -25.77
C GLU A 211 3.27 -10.14 -26.37
N LEU A 212 2.06 -10.69 -26.19
CA LEU A 212 1.67 -12.01 -26.71
C LEU A 212 0.28 -12.05 -27.37
N GLY A 213 -0.16 -10.93 -27.94
CA GLY A 213 -1.19 -10.89 -28.97
C GLY A 213 -0.58 -10.54 -30.32
N GLU A 214 -0.90 -11.29 -31.38
CA GLU A 214 -0.55 -11.02 -32.78
C GLU A 214 0.83 -11.50 -33.29
N ARG A 215 1.03 -12.82 -33.28
CA ARG A 215 1.58 -13.50 -34.47
C ARG A 215 0.70 -14.69 -34.81
N ASN A 216 -0.51 -14.42 -35.29
CA ASN A 216 -1.24 -15.43 -36.05
C ASN A 216 -0.77 -15.35 -37.50
N THR A 217 0.06 -16.32 -37.86
CA THR A 217 0.54 -16.59 -39.21
C THR A 217 -0.65 -16.75 -40.16
N HIS A 218 -0.80 -15.80 -41.09
CA HIS A 218 -1.57 -16.03 -42.30
C HIS A 218 -0.67 -16.85 -43.24
N ASP A 219 -0.87 -18.17 -43.25
CA ASP A 219 -0.30 -19.07 -44.25
C ASP A 219 -1.31 -19.19 -45.39
N GLY A 220 -0.89 -18.77 -46.58
CA GLY A 220 -1.62 -18.84 -47.84
C GLY A 220 -0.67 -19.13 -48.98
#